data_AF-A0A7W1FEG8-F1
#
_entry.id   AF-A0A7W1FEG8-F1
#
_cell.length_a   1.000
_cell.length_b   1.000
_cell.length_c   1.000
_cell.angle_alpha   90.00
_cell.angle_beta   90.00
_cell.angle_gamma   90.00
#
_symmetry.space_group_name_H-M   'P 1'
#
loop_
_entity.id
_entity.type
_entity.pdbx_description
1 polymer ?
#
loop_
_entity_poly.entity_id
_entity_poly.type
_entity_poly.pdbx_seq_one_letter_code
_entity_poly.pdbx_strand_id
1 'polypeptide(L)'
;YGFIHKNNPEPRFLRFVATVLEDGADMIDPLFKDSFQRPLLTEFEAEALRYLALGLSNWAIARKCSLSLRGVESRLANLYEKLINPLEKTESETYDKLVYNVRTRAFSEALRRGLINADEIEIAERELAHWLERDYQRFLTEKDVKEK
;
A
#
# COMPACT_ATOMS: atom_id res chain seq x y z
N TYR A 1 -24.63 7.33 -7.03
CA TYR A 1 -23.71 6.18 -6.79
C TYR A 1 -23.43 6.09 -5.29
N GLY A 2 -23.08 4.92 -4.76
CA GLY A 2 -22.92 4.78 -3.31
C GLY A 2 -22.00 3.65 -2.87
N PHE A 3 -21.37 3.84 -1.70
CA PHE A 3 -20.47 2.87 -1.07
C PHE A 3 -21.02 2.43 0.29
N ILE A 4 -21.15 1.12 0.49
CA ILE A 4 -21.59 0.51 1.74
C ILE A 4 -20.64 -0.61 2.16
N HIS A 5 -20.34 -0.72 3.46
CA HIS A 5 -19.49 -1.79 3.98
C HIS A 5 -20.22 -3.13 4.00
N LYS A 6 -19.55 -4.20 3.55
CA LYS A 6 -20.11 -5.56 3.43
C LYS A 6 -20.62 -6.16 4.74
N ASN A 7 -20.13 -5.67 5.89
CA ASN A 7 -20.54 -6.14 7.22
C ASN A 7 -21.67 -5.31 7.84
N ASN A 8 -22.36 -4.45 7.07
CA ASN A 8 -23.50 -3.71 7.63
C ASN A 8 -24.67 -4.65 7.91
N PRO A 9 -25.43 -4.38 8.99
CA PRO A 9 -26.64 -5.13 9.26
C PRO A 9 -27.67 -4.89 8.14
N GLU A 10 -28.42 -5.93 7.79
CA GLU A 10 -29.39 -5.95 6.70
C GLU A 10 -30.35 -4.74 6.68
N PRO A 11 -30.91 -4.25 7.81
CA PRO A 11 -31.78 -3.08 7.79
C PRO A 11 -31.09 -1.80 7.30
N ARG A 12 -29.78 -1.68 7.55
CA ARG A 12 -28.99 -0.53 7.11
C ARG A 12 -28.66 -0.61 5.61
N PHE A 13 -28.44 -1.82 5.11
CA PHE A 13 -28.28 -2.07 3.67
C PHE A 13 -29.56 -1.75 2.90
N LEU A 14 -30.72 -2.21 3.37
CA LEU A 14 -32.00 -1.93 2.72
C LEU A 14 -32.31 -0.43 2.66
N ARG A 15 -32.09 0.30 3.76
CA ARG A 15 -32.21 1.77 3.77
C ARG A 15 -31.26 2.43 2.77
N PHE A 16 -30.02 1.95 2.69
CA PHE A 16 -29.04 2.49 1.76
C PHE A 16 -29.48 2.31 0.30
N VAL A 17 -29.94 1.11 -0.05
CA VAL A 17 -30.42 0.80 -1.41
C VAL A 17 -31.64 1.65 -1.76
N ALA A 18 -32.61 1.78 -0.84
CA ALA A 18 -33.78 2.63 -1.04
C ALA A 18 -33.37 4.09 -1.29
N THR A 19 -32.49 4.66 -0.45
CA THR A 19 -32.05 6.05 -0.62
C THR A 19 -31.26 6.30 -1.91
N VAL A 20 -30.43 5.35 -2.36
CA VAL A 20 -29.66 5.52 -3.61
C VAL A 20 -30.53 5.34 -4.86
N LEU A 21 -31.48 4.41 -4.83
CA LEU A 21 -32.30 4.07 -6.00
C LEU A 21 -33.60 4.89 -6.09
N GLU A 22 -34.25 5.18 -4.97
CA GLU A 22 -35.54 5.89 -4.93
C GLU A 22 -35.32 7.41 -4.83
N ASP A 23 -34.44 7.87 -3.95
CA ASP A 23 -34.18 9.30 -3.74
C ASP A 23 -33.10 9.86 -4.67
N GLY A 24 -32.41 8.97 -5.43
CA GLY A 24 -31.31 9.35 -6.32
C GLY A 24 -30.11 9.98 -5.59
N ALA A 25 -30.03 9.82 -4.27
CA ALA A 25 -29.01 10.45 -3.45
C ALA A 25 -27.69 9.67 -3.48
N ASP A 26 -26.58 10.39 -3.56
CA ASP A 26 -25.26 9.80 -3.35
C ASP A 26 -25.08 9.50 -1.86
N MET A 27 -24.95 8.22 -1.51
CA MET A 27 -24.82 7.78 -0.12
C MET A 27 -23.46 7.09 0.10
N ILE A 28 -22.71 7.60 1.07
CA ILE A 28 -21.46 7.02 1.54
C ILE A 28 -21.69 6.61 2.98
N ASP A 29 -21.50 5.32 3.28
CA ASP A 29 -21.49 4.85 4.66
C ASP A 29 -20.47 5.67 5.47
N PRO A 30 -20.83 6.19 6.65
CA PRO A 30 -19.88 6.79 7.58
C PRO A 30 -18.62 5.96 7.84
N LEU A 31 -18.69 4.62 7.78
CA LEU A 31 -17.53 3.72 7.89
C LEU A 31 -16.55 3.86 6.69
N PHE A 32 -17.01 4.42 5.57
CA PHE A 32 -16.21 4.76 4.40
C PHE A 32 -15.72 6.21 4.40
N LYS A 33 -16.11 7.08 5.35
CA LYS A 33 -15.62 8.47 5.37
C LYS A 33 -14.09 8.54 5.46
N ASP A 34 -13.47 7.63 6.20
CA ASP A 34 -12.01 7.54 6.30
C ASP A 34 -11.37 6.99 5.02
N SER A 35 -12.11 6.20 4.22
CA SER A 35 -11.67 5.73 2.90
C SER A 35 -11.54 6.86 1.88
N PHE A 36 -12.14 8.03 2.12
CA PHE A 36 -11.92 9.24 1.32
C PHE A 36 -10.80 10.15 1.87
N GLN A 37 -10.27 9.85 3.06
CA GLN A 37 -9.02 10.42 3.58
C GLN A 37 -7.78 9.60 3.17
N ARG A 38 -7.90 8.77 2.13
CA ARG A 38 -6.74 8.05 1.59
C ARG A 38 -5.67 9.08 1.22
N PRO A 39 -4.43 8.95 1.72
CA PRO A 39 -3.36 9.81 1.25
C PRO A 39 -3.27 9.67 -0.26
N LEU A 40 -3.15 10.81 -0.96
CA LEU A 40 -2.88 10.83 -2.40
C LEU A 40 -1.47 10.23 -2.61
N LEU A 41 -1.45 8.92 -2.86
CA LEU A 41 -0.25 8.21 -3.26
C LEU A 41 -0.03 8.44 -4.75
N THR A 42 1.21 8.73 -5.10
CA THR A 42 1.67 8.65 -6.50
C THR A 42 1.61 7.21 -6.98
N GLU A 43 1.62 7.01 -8.29
CA GLU A 43 1.61 5.68 -8.90
C GLU A 43 2.75 4.80 -8.35
N PHE A 44 3.96 5.35 -8.27
CA PHE A 44 5.12 4.68 -7.67
C PHE A 44 4.88 4.32 -6.20
N GLU A 45 4.31 5.21 -5.40
CA GLU A 45 4.07 4.96 -3.98
C GLU A 45 3.05 3.85 -3.75
N ALA A 46 1.99 3.80 -4.56
CA ALA A 46 1.02 2.72 -4.54
C ALA A 46 1.66 1.38 -4.97
N GLU A 47 2.52 1.42 -5.98
CA GLU A 47 3.27 0.25 -6.46
C GLU A 47 4.27 -0.26 -5.41
N ALA A 48 5.07 0.64 -4.84
CA ALA A 48 6.02 0.34 -3.78
C ALA A 48 5.32 -0.24 -2.55
N LEU A 49 4.13 0.24 -2.21
CA LEU A 49 3.32 -0.31 -1.11
C LEU A 49 2.93 -1.77 -1.36
N ARG A 50 2.55 -2.13 -2.59
CA ARG A 50 2.28 -3.53 -2.97
C ARG A 50 3.56 -4.38 -2.84
N TYR A 51 4.70 -3.88 -3.30
CA TYR A 51 5.98 -4.60 -3.16
C TYR A 51 6.39 -4.80 -1.70
N LEU A 52 6.16 -3.81 -0.84
CA LEU A 52 6.38 -3.96 0.59
C LEU A 52 5.44 -5.01 1.21
N ALA A 53 4.17 -5.04 0.79
CA ALA A 53 3.21 -6.03 1.25
C ALA A 53 3.57 -7.47 0.81
N LEU A 54 4.17 -7.62 -0.37
CA LEU A 54 4.72 -8.89 -0.87
C LEU A 54 6.08 -9.26 -0.22
N GLY A 55 6.63 -8.40 0.63
CA GLY A 55 7.87 -8.66 1.37
C GLY A 55 9.17 -8.38 0.61
N LEU A 56 9.14 -7.58 -0.46
CA LEU A 56 10.36 -7.24 -1.20
C LEU A 56 11.31 -6.38 -0.35
N SER A 57 12.61 -6.64 -0.51
CA SER A 57 13.67 -5.79 0.02
C SER A 57 13.83 -4.51 -0.81
N ASN A 58 14.46 -3.48 -0.24
CA ASN A 58 14.78 -2.24 -0.99
C ASN A 58 15.64 -2.54 -2.23
N TRP A 59 16.50 -3.55 -2.16
CA TRP A 59 17.32 -4.00 -3.29
C TRP A 59 16.46 -4.58 -4.42
N ALA A 60 15.49 -5.44 -4.09
CA ALA A 60 14.59 -6.00 -5.09
C ALA A 60 13.70 -4.92 -5.73
N ILE A 61 13.18 -3.99 -4.92
CA ILE A 61 12.40 -2.84 -5.41
C ILE A 61 13.27 -1.96 -6.33
N ALA A 62 14.52 -1.71 -5.97
CA ALA A 62 15.45 -0.92 -6.78
C ALA A 62 15.68 -1.56 -8.16
N ARG A 63 15.90 -2.87 -8.21
CA ARG A 63 16.05 -3.60 -9.48
C ARG A 63 14.76 -3.60 -10.30
N LYS A 64 13.61 -3.89 -9.66
CA LYS A 64 12.32 -3.96 -10.35
C LYS A 64 11.92 -2.62 -10.95
N CYS A 65 12.12 -1.53 -10.22
CA CYS A 65 11.76 -0.18 -10.66
C CYS A 65 12.88 0.54 -11.43
N SER A 66 14.02 -0.11 -11.71
CA SER A 66 15.19 0.50 -12.35
C SER A 66 15.67 1.79 -11.66
N LEU A 67 15.69 1.78 -10.32
CA LEU A 67 16.13 2.89 -9.47
C LEU A 67 17.44 2.56 -8.75
N SER A 68 18.14 3.59 -8.29
CA SER A 68 19.22 3.38 -7.32
C SER A 68 18.65 3.01 -5.95
N LEU A 69 19.45 2.32 -5.13
CA LEU A 69 19.04 1.96 -3.76
C LEU A 69 18.66 3.20 -2.94
N ARG A 70 19.47 4.25 -3.01
CA ARG A 70 19.19 5.55 -2.38
C ARG A 70 17.91 6.20 -2.93
N GLY A 71 17.64 6.03 -4.22
CA GLY A 71 16.42 6.52 -4.86
C GLY A 71 15.16 5.81 -4.37
N VAL A 72 15.25 4.51 -4.05
CA VAL A 72 14.16 3.77 -3.40
C VAL A 72 14.00 4.20 -1.95
N GLU A 73 15.10 4.28 -1.19
CA GLU A 73 15.07 4.71 0.22
C GLU A 73 14.42 6.08 0.39
N SER A 74 14.76 7.05 -0.47
CA SER A 74 14.15 8.39 -0.42
C SER A 74 12.65 8.36 -0.74
N ARG A 75 12.21 7.59 -1.73
CA ARG A 75 10.78 7.51 -2.08
C ARG A 75 9.99 6.74 -1.03
N LEU A 76 10.56 5.68 -0.45
CA LEU A 76 9.96 4.94 0.64
C LEU A 76 9.86 5.81 1.90
N ALA A 77 10.86 6.64 2.20
CA ALA A 77 10.77 7.60 3.30
C ALA A 77 9.55 8.54 3.13
N ASN A 78 9.35 9.08 1.93
CA ASN A 78 8.18 9.91 1.63
C ASN A 78 6.85 9.12 1.75
N LEU A 79 6.82 7.87 1.28
CA LEU A 79 5.67 6.98 1.46
C LEU A 79 5.36 6.77 2.95
N TYR A 80 6.39 6.53 3.78
CA TYR A 80 6.23 6.31 5.21
C TYR A 80 5.69 7.55 5.91
N GLU A 81 6.17 8.75 5.58
CA GLU A 81 5.63 10.00 6.12
C GLU A 81 4.13 10.15 5.81
N LYS A 82 3.72 9.86 4.57
CA LYS A 82 2.30 9.92 4.15
C LYS A 82 1.43 8.86 4.83
N LEU A 83 1.95 7.65 4.97
CA LEU A 83 1.22 6.56 5.59
C LEU A 83 1.13 6.78 7.09
N ILE A 84 2.24 7.06 7.78
CA ILE A 84 2.25 7.07 9.23
C ILE A 84 1.48 8.27 9.79
N ASN A 85 1.45 9.44 9.11
CA ASN A 85 0.63 10.64 9.38
C ASN A 85 0.66 11.18 10.85
N PRO A 86 0.39 12.48 11.10
CA PRO A 86 1.11 13.29 12.08
C PRO A 86 0.23 13.69 13.28
N LEU A 87 -0.97 13.09 13.37
CA LEU A 87 -2.00 13.38 14.38
C LEU A 87 -1.69 12.69 15.72
N GLU A 88 -0.87 11.65 15.68
CA GLU A 88 -0.26 10.99 16.84
C GLU A 88 1.23 11.33 16.91
N LYS A 89 1.62 12.58 16.64
CA LYS A 89 2.93 13.02 17.11
C LYS A 89 2.87 13.07 18.63
N THR A 90 3.15 11.93 19.25
CA THR A 90 3.57 11.87 20.64
C THR A 90 4.67 12.92 20.82
N GLU A 91 4.78 13.55 21.99
CA GLU A 91 5.75 14.63 22.24
C GLU A 91 7.23 14.23 21.95
N SER A 92 7.51 12.96 21.67
CA SER A 92 8.83 12.45 21.27
C SER A 92 8.80 11.62 19.97
N GLU A 93 8.92 12.28 18.81
CA GLU A 93 9.22 11.62 17.53
C GLU A 93 10.47 10.71 17.60
N THR A 94 11.43 11.07 18.47
CA THR A 94 12.65 10.28 18.69
C THR A 94 12.35 8.93 19.33
N TYR A 95 11.43 8.88 20.29
CA TYR A 95 11.03 7.62 20.93
C TYR A 95 10.27 6.72 19.96
N ASP A 96 9.36 7.28 19.18
CA ASP A 96 8.57 6.51 18.20
C ASP A 96 9.46 5.84 17.15
N LYS A 97 10.55 6.51 16.73
CA LYS A 97 11.57 5.93 15.82
C LYS A 97 12.37 4.79 16.45
N LEU A 98 12.47 4.72 17.78
CA LEU A 98 13.15 3.64 18.49
C LEU A 98 12.24 2.43 18.73
N VAL A 99 10.96 2.66 19.01
CA VAL A 99 10.01 1.59 19.37
C VAL A 99 9.42 0.91 18.14
N TYR A 100 9.16 1.66 17.07
CA TYR A 100 8.46 1.12 15.91
C TYR A 100 9.38 0.83 14.74
N ASN A 101 9.22 -0.36 14.14
CA ASN A 101 9.74 -0.63 12.81
C ASN A 101 8.90 0.13 11.77
N VAL A 102 9.50 1.12 11.13
CA VAL A 102 8.82 1.99 10.15
C VAL A 102 8.16 1.21 9.01
N ARG A 103 8.81 0.16 8.48
CA ARG A 103 8.27 -0.62 7.35
C ARG A 103 7.03 -1.38 7.78
N THR A 104 7.11 -2.11 8.88
CA THR A 104 5.98 -2.90 9.40
C THR A 104 4.84 -1.98 9.86
N ARG A 105 5.16 -0.84 10.47
CA ARG A 105 4.17 0.17 10.87
C ARG A 105 3.43 0.72 9.66
N ALA A 106 4.14 1.09 8.60
CA ALA A 106 3.55 1.57 7.35
C ALA A 106 2.65 0.51 6.70
N PHE A 107 3.05 -0.76 6.70
CA PHE A 107 2.22 -1.86 6.22
C PHE A 107 0.93 -2.01 7.04
N SER A 108 1.02 -2.05 8.37
CA SER A 108 -0.15 -2.13 9.25
C SER A 108 -1.10 -0.96 9.07
N GLU A 109 -0.55 0.24 8.88
CA GLU A 109 -1.31 1.46 8.62
C GLU A 109 -2.05 1.39 7.28
N ALA A 110 -1.36 0.96 6.23
CA ALA A 110 -1.95 0.78 4.92
C ALA A 110 -3.07 -0.27 4.92
N LEU A 111 -2.90 -1.38 5.66
CA LEU A 111 -3.93 -2.38 5.83
C LEU A 111 -5.16 -1.81 6.55
N ARG A 112 -4.96 -1.07 7.65
CA ARG A 112 -6.06 -0.47 8.42
C ARG A 112 -6.85 0.56 7.63
N ARG A 113 -6.17 1.33 6.76
CA ARG A 113 -6.78 2.32 5.86
C ARG A 113 -7.39 1.71 4.60
N GLY A 114 -7.27 0.39 4.40
CA GLY A 114 -7.74 -0.28 3.19
C GLY A 114 -7.06 0.24 1.91
N LEU A 115 -5.76 0.58 2.00
CA LEU A 115 -4.91 0.96 0.86
C LEU A 115 -4.35 -0.26 0.12
N ILE A 116 -4.50 -1.44 0.71
CA ILE A 116 -4.08 -2.72 0.14
C ILE A 116 -5.34 -3.59 0.04
N ASN A 117 -5.61 -4.11 -1.16
CA ASN A 117 -6.68 -5.07 -1.40
C ASN A 117 -6.09 -6.46 -1.68
N ALA A 118 -6.76 -7.53 -1.21
CA ALA A 118 -6.36 -8.92 -1.44
C ALA A 118 -6.24 -9.24 -2.94
N ASP A 119 -7.20 -8.79 -3.75
CA ASP A 119 -7.20 -9.03 -5.21
C ASP A 119 -5.98 -8.39 -5.88
N GLU A 120 -5.63 -7.16 -5.48
CA GLU A 120 -4.46 -6.44 -6.00
C GLU A 120 -3.16 -7.12 -5.60
N ILE A 121 -3.10 -7.67 -4.39
CA ILE A 121 -1.94 -8.43 -3.92
C ILE A 121 -1.79 -9.73 -4.69
N GLU A 122 -2.88 -10.46 -4.95
CA GLU A 122 -2.83 -11.69 -5.73
C GLU A 122 -2.37 -11.46 -7.17
N ILE A 123 -2.83 -10.37 -7.80
CA ILE A 123 -2.34 -9.94 -9.12
C ILE A 123 -0.84 -9.60 -9.05
N ALA A 124 -0.44 -8.80 -8.07
CA ALA A 124 0.95 -8.37 -7.91
C ALA A 124 1.89 -9.55 -7.59
N GLU A 125 1.44 -10.56 -6.85
CA GLU A 125 2.20 -11.81 -6.59
C GLU A 125 2.48 -12.57 -7.88
N ARG A 126 1.48 -12.72 -8.77
CA ARG A 126 1.67 -13.35 -10.09
C ARG A 126 2.66 -12.58 -10.96
N GLU A 127 2.51 -11.26 -11.03
CA GLU A 127 3.42 -10.40 -11.78
C GLU A 127 4.85 -10.42 -11.21
N LEU A 128 4.96 -10.50 -9.89
CA LEU A 128 6.23 -10.62 -9.18
C LEU A 128 6.92 -11.93 -9.51
N ALA A 129 6.21 -13.06 -9.47
CA ALA A 129 6.76 -14.38 -9.79
C ALA A 129 7.39 -14.40 -11.20
N HIS A 130 6.67 -13.88 -12.19
CA HIS A 130 7.20 -13.76 -13.56
C HIS A 130 8.43 -12.85 -13.66
N TRP A 131 8.46 -11.77 -12.87
CA TRP A 131 9.60 -10.87 -12.83
C TRP A 131 10.82 -11.50 -12.14
N LEU A 132 10.62 -12.23 -11.04
CA LEU A 132 11.69 -12.89 -10.29
C LEU A 132 12.43 -13.91 -11.15
N GLU A 133 11.72 -14.70 -11.95
CA GLU A 133 12.35 -15.65 -12.88
C GLU A 133 13.31 -14.92 -13.83
N ARG A 134 12.85 -13.81 -14.44
CA ARG A 134 13.69 -13.02 -15.36
C ARG A 134 14.85 -12.33 -14.64
N ASP A 135 14.62 -11.78 -13.46
CA ASP A 135 15.67 -11.09 -12.69
C ASP A 135 16.74 -12.07 -12.18
N TYR A 136 16.35 -13.30 -11.85
CA TYR A 136 17.29 -14.35 -11.44
C TYR A 136 18.27 -14.71 -12.58
N GLN A 137 17.76 -14.94 -13.80
CA GLN A 137 18.61 -15.21 -14.96
C GLN A 137 19.57 -14.05 -15.25
N ARG A 138 19.08 -12.81 -15.12
CA ARG A 138 19.90 -11.60 -15.26
C ARG A 138 20.99 -11.54 -14.18
N PHE A 139 20.65 -11.84 -12.92
CA PHE A 139 21.59 -11.85 -11.81
C PHE A 139 22.73 -12.86 -12.01
N LEU A 140 22.42 -14.07 -12.48
CA LEU A 140 23.43 -15.08 -12.82
C LEU A 140 24.38 -14.57 -13.91
N THR A 141 23.82 -13.99 -14.97
CA THR A 141 24.62 -13.43 -16.08
C THR A 141 25.54 -12.30 -15.61
N GLU A 142 25.04 -11.39 -14.75
CA GLU A 142 25.83 -10.30 -14.17
C GLU A 142 26.97 -10.81 -13.26
N LYS A 143 26.76 -11.95 -12.60
CA LYS A 143 27.76 -12.59 -11.75
C LYS A 143 28.88 -13.22 -12.59
N ASP A 144 28.54 -13.95 -13.64
CA ASP A 144 29.51 -14.59 -14.54
C ASP A 144 30.42 -13.58 -15.26
N VAL A 145 29.90 -12.39 -15.54
CA VAL A 145 30.69 -11.28 -16.13
C VAL A 145 31.68 -10.68 -15.13
N LYS A 146 31.36 -10.68 -13.83
CA LYS A 146 32.24 -10.14 -12.78
C LYS A 146 33.33 -11.11 -12.34
N GLU A 147 33.15 -12.41 -12.58
CA GLU A 147 34.13 -13.45 -12.25
C GLU A 147 35.14 -13.71 -13.39
N LYS A 148 34.98 -13.05 -14.55
CA LYS A 148 35.93 -13.03 -15.68
C LYS A 148 36.75 -11.75 -15.69
#